data_AF-A0A1S8TWL8-F1
#
_entry.id   AF-A0A1S8TWL8-F1
#
_cell.length_a   1.000
_cell.length_b   1.000
_cell.length_c   1.000
_cell.angle_alpha   90.00
_cell.angle_beta   90.00
_cell.angle_gamma   90.00
#
_symmetry.space_group_name_H-M   'P 1'
#
loop_
_entity.id
_entity.type
_entity.pdbx_description
1 polymer ?
#
loop_
_entity_poly.entity_id
_entity_poly.type
_entity_poly.pdbx_seq_one_letter_code
_entity_poly.pdbx_strand_id
1 'polypeptide(L)'
;MLENATVTMPYKELEELLEELKSLKEKIKNIPMEMDEDEFETDPFKNALDTIFDLLEEASKATDGNEKQHFIYESMETYCNTFGIPVKELLEDVPKGSDPK
;
A
#
# COMPACT_ATOMS: atom_id res chain seq x y z
N MET A 1 17.13 -21.62 -38.60
CA MET A 1 18.08 -22.07 -37.58
C MET A 1 18.77 -20.84 -36.99
N LEU A 2 18.31 -20.39 -35.83
CA LEU A 2 18.94 -19.33 -35.00
C LEU A 2 19.49 -19.91 -33.69
N GLU A 3 19.45 -21.23 -33.55
CA GLU A 3 19.61 -21.94 -32.27
C GLU A 3 21.02 -21.85 -31.67
N ASN A 4 22.02 -21.36 -32.42
CA ASN A 4 23.42 -21.21 -31.98
C ASN A 4 24.01 -19.81 -32.27
N ALA A 5 23.21 -18.74 -32.19
CA ALA A 5 23.75 -17.38 -32.32
C ALA A 5 24.46 -16.96 -31.01
N THR A 6 25.79 -17.08 -30.96
CA THR A 6 26.59 -16.51 -29.87
C THR A 6 26.61 -15.00 -30.01
N VAL A 7 25.81 -14.31 -29.19
CA VAL A 7 25.83 -12.85 -29.09
C VAL A 7 27.18 -12.44 -28.50
N THR A 8 28.07 -11.93 -29.34
CA THR A 8 29.37 -11.41 -28.93
C THR A 8 29.27 -9.90 -28.89
N MET A 9 29.07 -9.36 -27.68
CA MET A 9 29.11 -7.93 -27.43
C MET A 9 30.59 -7.50 -27.33
N PRO A 10 31.02 -6.46 -28.07
CA PRO A 10 32.30 -5.83 -27.86
C PRO A 10 32.46 -5.37 -26.40
N TYR A 11 33.63 -5.61 -25.81
CA TYR A 11 33.91 -5.26 -24.42
C TYR A 11 33.66 -3.76 -24.12
N LYS A 12 33.89 -2.89 -25.10
CA LYS A 12 33.61 -1.46 -24.99
C LYS A 12 32.11 -1.14 -24.80
N GLU A 13 31.24 -1.83 -25.53
CA GLU A 13 29.78 -1.68 -25.38
C GLU A 13 29.32 -2.19 -24.01
N LEU A 14 29.97 -3.24 -23.48
CA LEU A 14 29.71 -3.74 -22.13
C LEU A 14 30.13 -2.73 -21.06
N GLU A 15 31.29 -2.08 -21.22
CA GLU A 15 31.75 -1.04 -20.30
C GLU A 15 30.81 0.19 -20.28
N GLU A 16 30.39 0.66 -21.45
CA GLU A 16 29.43 1.77 -21.57
C GLU A 16 28.10 1.42 -20.87
N LEU A 17 27.57 0.20 -21.07
CA LEU A 17 26.36 -0.26 -20.39
C LEU A 17 26.53 -0.36 -18.87
N LEU A 18 27.71 -0.76 -18.38
CA LEU A 18 27.98 -0.82 -16.94
C LEU A 18 28.06 0.57 -16.30
N GLU A 19 28.61 1.56 -17.01
CA GLU A 19 28.63 2.95 -16.57
C GLU A 19 27.22 3.58 -16.56
N GLU A 20 26.43 3.34 -17.61
CA GLU A 20 25.03 3.76 -17.65
C GLU A 20 24.22 3.14 -16.51
N LEU A 21 24.42 1.85 -16.23
CA LEU A 21 23.75 1.14 -15.16
C LEU A 21 24.14 1.70 -13.79
N LYS A 22 25.41 2.05 -13.57
CA LYS A 22 25.85 2.76 -12.34
C LYS A 22 25.17 4.12 -12.20
N SER A 23 25.14 4.92 -13.27
CA SER A 23 24.49 6.23 -13.29
C SER A 23 22.99 6.13 -12.99
N LEU A 24 22.30 5.16 -13.59
CA LEU A 24 20.89 4.87 -13.33
C LEU A 24 20.66 4.44 -11.89
N LYS A 25 21.53 3.60 -11.33
CA LYS A 25 21.42 3.13 -9.95
C LYS A 25 21.60 4.26 -8.94
N GLU A 26 22.50 5.20 -9.19
CA GLU A 26 22.65 6.42 -8.39
C GLU A 26 21.43 7.34 -8.50
N LYS A 27 20.88 7.51 -9.72
CA LYS A 27 19.66 8.30 -9.93
C LYS A 27 18.47 7.70 -9.19
N ILE A 28 18.27 6.38 -9.26
CA ILE A 28 17.18 5.69 -8.56
C ILE A 28 17.32 5.82 -7.04
N LYS A 29 18.55 5.75 -6.51
CA LYS A 29 18.81 5.91 -5.08
C LYS A 29 18.48 7.32 -4.55
N ASN A 30 18.47 8.31 -5.45
CA ASN A 30 18.14 9.70 -5.16
C ASN A 30 16.69 10.06 -5.49
N ILE A 31 15.90 9.11 -6.01
CA ILE A 31 14.44 9.29 -6.07
C ILE A 31 13.95 9.22 -4.63
N PRO A 32 13.32 10.28 -4.08
CA PRO A 32 12.70 10.19 -2.77
C PRO A 32 11.68 9.05 -2.81
N MET A 33 11.93 8.01 -2.02
CA MET A 33 11.00 6.89 -1.80
C MET A 33 9.87 7.30 -0.86
N GLU A 34 10.04 8.43 -0.18
CA GLU A 34 9.11 9.00 0.76
C GLU A 34 8.29 10.03 -0.01
N MET A 35 7.05 9.66 -0.33
CA MET A 35 6.00 10.65 -0.57
C MET A 35 5.93 11.53 0.68
N ASP A 36 5.93 12.84 0.50
CA ASP A 36 5.77 13.72 1.65
C ASP A 36 4.35 13.53 2.26
N GLU A 37 4.17 13.93 3.52
CA GLU A 37 2.88 13.77 4.20
C GLU A 37 1.76 14.52 3.46
N ASP A 38 2.04 15.66 2.84
CA ASP A 38 1.04 16.48 2.13
C ASP A 38 0.58 15.83 0.81
N GLU A 39 1.49 15.20 0.06
CA GLU A 39 1.25 14.39 -1.12
C GLU A 39 0.52 13.10 -0.76
N PHE A 40 0.78 12.55 0.43
CA PHE A 40 0.06 11.39 0.94
C PHE A 40 -1.38 11.72 1.37
N GLU A 41 -1.61 12.85 2.04
CA GLU A 41 -2.98 13.30 2.39
C GLU A 41 -3.81 13.67 1.16
N THR A 42 -3.17 14.13 0.09
CA THR A 42 -3.85 14.47 -1.17
C THR A 42 -3.93 13.30 -2.16
N ASP A 43 -3.40 12.14 -1.80
CA ASP A 43 -3.41 10.96 -2.64
C ASP A 43 -4.86 10.48 -2.89
N PRO A 44 -5.30 10.33 -4.16
CA PRO A 44 -6.67 9.92 -4.46
C PRO A 44 -7.05 8.53 -3.92
N PHE A 45 -6.07 7.64 -3.74
CA PHE A 45 -6.29 6.31 -3.21
C PHE A 45 -6.46 6.34 -1.69
N LYS A 46 -5.65 7.14 -0.97
CA LYS A 46 -5.88 7.42 0.45
C LYS A 46 -7.26 8.03 0.69
N ASN A 47 -7.61 9.09 -0.03
CA ASN A 47 -8.91 9.75 0.10
C ASN A 47 -10.10 8.79 -0.15
N ALA A 48 -9.95 7.86 -1.10
CA ALA A 48 -10.95 6.82 -1.34
C ALA A 48 -11.05 5.83 -0.16
N LEU A 49 -9.93 5.44 0.43
CA LEU A 49 -9.89 4.57 1.61
C LEU A 49 -10.48 5.25 2.84
N ASP A 50 -10.21 6.54 3.05
CA ASP A 50 -10.81 7.34 4.13
C ASP A 50 -12.33 7.41 3.97
N THR A 51 -12.81 7.63 2.74
CA THR A 51 -14.25 7.61 2.44
C THR A 51 -14.87 6.23 2.76
N ILE A 52 -14.17 5.14 2.44
CA ILE A 52 -14.63 3.77 2.78
C ILE A 52 -14.65 3.58 4.30
N PHE A 53 -13.65 4.08 5.01
CA PHE A 53 -13.58 4.02 6.46
C PHE A 53 -14.78 4.73 7.12
N ASP A 54 -15.09 5.95 6.68
CA ASP A 54 -16.25 6.71 7.17
C ASP A 54 -17.57 5.93 6.96
N LEU A 55 -17.74 5.33 5.77
CA LEU A 55 -18.93 4.51 5.47
C LEU A 55 -19.01 3.26 6.35
N LEU A 56 -17.88 2.64 6.67
CA LEU A 56 -17.81 1.50 7.59
C LEU A 56 -18.14 1.93 9.02
N GLU A 57 -17.68 3.09 9.46
CA GLU A 57 -18.01 3.65 10.77
C GLU A 57 -19.52 3.92 10.88
N GLU A 58 -20.13 4.55 9.88
CA GLU A 58 -21.58 4.76 9.82
C GLU A 58 -22.35 3.43 9.82
N ALA A 59 -21.91 2.46 9.02
CA ALA A 59 -22.51 1.13 8.98
C ALA A 59 -22.41 0.41 10.34
N SER A 60 -21.31 0.59 11.06
CA SER A 60 -21.08 0.01 12.39
C SER A 60 -22.09 0.52 13.43
N LYS A 61 -22.59 1.74 13.27
CA LYS A 61 -23.59 2.37 14.16
C LYS A 61 -25.03 1.97 13.77
N ALA A 62 -25.23 1.50 12.55
CA ALA A 62 -26.54 1.15 12.01
C ALA A 62 -26.83 -0.36 12.00
N THR A 63 -25.83 -1.22 12.17
CA THR A 63 -26.00 -2.68 12.11
C THR A 63 -26.18 -3.29 13.50
N ASP A 64 -27.30 -3.98 13.71
CA ASP A 64 -27.53 -4.80 14.92
C ASP A 64 -27.03 -6.26 14.74
N GLY A 65 -26.55 -6.60 13.53
CA GLY A 65 -26.15 -7.95 13.14
C GLY A 65 -24.72 -8.26 13.58
N ASN A 66 -24.58 -9.16 14.55
CA ASN A 66 -23.32 -9.52 15.21
C ASN A 66 -22.18 -9.95 14.25
N GLU A 67 -22.50 -10.73 13.21
CA GLU A 67 -21.54 -11.18 12.19
C GLU A 67 -21.12 -10.04 11.24
N LYS A 68 -22.06 -9.15 10.89
CA LYS A 68 -21.76 -7.98 10.04
C LYS A 68 -20.92 -6.97 10.80
N GLN A 69 -21.21 -6.80 12.08
CA GLN A 69 -20.43 -5.95 12.99
C GLN A 69 -18.97 -6.42 13.06
N HIS A 70 -18.76 -7.74 13.17
CA HIS A 70 -17.42 -8.33 13.18
C HIS A 70 -16.66 -8.07 11.88
N PHE A 71 -17.31 -8.30 10.73
CA PHE A 71 -16.69 -8.03 9.43
C PHE A 71 -16.33 -6.55 9.22
N ILE A 72 -17.19 -5.63 9.67
CA ILE A 72 -16.90 -4.19 9.64
C ILE A 72 -15.68 -3.87 10.51
N TYR A 73 -15.63 -4.42 11.73
CA TYR A 73 -14.50 -4.20 12.63
C TYR A 73 -13.18 -4.71 12.07
N GLU A 74 -13.15 -5.93 11.49
CA GLU A 74 -11.94 -6.48 10.84
C GLU A 74 -11.49 -5.63 9.64
N SER A 75 -12.44 -5.09 8.88
CA SER A 75 -12.16 -4.21 7.75
C SER A 75 -11.51 -2.91 8.21
N MET A 76 -12.02 -2.31 9.30
CA MET A 76 -11.47 -1.10 9.88
C MET A 76 -10.11 -1.35 10.58
N GLU A 77 -9.91 -2.52 11.17
CA GLU A 77 -8.62 -2.95 11.73
C GLU A 77 -7.56 -3.10 10.62
N THR A 78 -7.94 -3.63 9.46
CA THR A 78 -7.08 -3.73 8.28
C THR A 78 -6.64 -2.35 7.79
N TYR A 79 -7.54 -1.37 7.76
CA TYR A 79 -7.22 0.02 7.44
C TYR A 79 -6.18 0.59 8.45
N CYS A 80 -6.42 0.44 9.75
CA CYS A 80 -5.50 0.90 10.79
C CYS A 80 -4.10 0.30 10.64
N ASN A 81 -4.02 -1.01 10.40
CA ASN A 81 -2.76 -1.72 10.19
C ASN A 81 -2.03 -1.27 8.91
N THR A 82 -2.78 -0.97 7.85
CA THR A 82 -2.21 -0.51 6.57
C THR A 82 -1.49 0.83 6.72
N PHE A 83 -2.03 1.71 7.56
CA PHE A 83 -1.49 3.05 7.80
C PHE A 83 -0.67 3.18 9.09
N GLY A 84 -0.44 2.07 9.81
CA GLY A 84 0.30 2.08 11.07
C GLY A 84 -0.39 2.86 12.19
N ILE A 85 -1.70 3.08 12.09
CA ILE A 85 -2.51 3.80 13.07
C ILE A 85 -2.84 2.83 14.21
N PRO A 86 -2.64 3.20 15.49
CA PRO A 86 -3.06 2.37 16.60
C PRO A 86 -4.57 2.12 16.56
N VAL A 87 -4.98 0.84 16.50
CA VAL A 87 -6.39 0.44 16.44
C VAL A 87 -7.25 1.09 17.53
N LYS A 88 -6.67 1.33 18.70
CA LYS A 88 -7.35 1.98 19.83
C LYS A 88 -7.67 3.45 19.59
N GLU A 89 -6.96 4.15 18.71
CA GLU A 89 -7.22 5.56 18.45
C GLU A 89 -8.48 5.76 17.60
N LEU A 90 -8.76 4.82 16.69
CA LEU A 90 -9.89 4.92 15.76
C LEU A 90 -11.07 4.02 16.12
N LEU A 91 -10.84 2.87 16.76
CA LEU A 91 -11.87 1.83 16.98
C LEU A 91 -12.27 1.62 18.45
N GLU A 92 -11.91 2.53 19.36
CA GLU A 92 -12.25 2.39 20.79
C GLU A 92 -13.76 2.26 21.04
N ASP A 93 -14.55 3.06 20.32
CA ASP A 93 -16.01 3.11 20.46
C ASP A 93 -16.76 2.24 19.43
N VAL A 94 -16.03 1.54 18.55
CA VAL A 94 -16.64 0.70 17.50
C VAL A 94 -16.93 -0.68 18.08
N PRO A 95 -18.19 -1.16 18.05
CA PRO A 95 -18.51 -2.50 18.53
C PRO A 95 -17.81 -3.54 17.66
N LYS A 96 -17.07 -4.47 18.28
CA LYS A 96 -16.36 -5.55 17.57
C LYS A 96 -17.26 -6.70 17.09
N GLY A 97 -18.50 -6.77 17.57
CA GLY A 97 -19.35 -7.94 17.36
C GLY A 97 -18.78 -9.19 18.05
N SER A 98 -19.22 -10.36 17.61
CA SER A 98 -18.77 -11.67 18.11
C SER A 98 -18.13 -12.45 16.99
N ASP A 99 -17.03 -13.14 17.28
CA ASP A 99 -16.35 -13.99 16.30
C ASP A 99 -17.36 -14.99 15.70
N PRO A 100 -17.40 -15.13 14.37
CA PRO A 100 -18.26 -16.12 13.73
C PRO A 100 -17.87 -17.51 14.23
N LYS A 101 -18.84 -18.23 14.76
CA LYS A 101 -18.69 -19.61 15.26
C LYS A 101 -18.60 -20.63 14.15
#